data_AF-A0A533BIG7-F1
#
_entry.id   AF-A0A533BIG7-F1
#
_cell.length_a   1.000
_cell.length_b   1.000
_cell.length_c   1.000
_cell.angle_alpha   90.00
_cell.angle_beta   90.00
_cell.angle_gamma   90.00
#
_symmetry.space_group_name_H-M   'P 1'
#
loop_
_entity.id
_entity.type
_entity.pdbx_description
1 polymer ?
#
loop_
_entity_poly.entity_id
_entity_poly.type
_entity_poly.pdbx_seq_one_letter_code
_entity_poly.pdbx_strand_id
1 'polypeptide(L)'
;MQVVEIRISYRYAAAHPWVVQAIGGFLSAYFMEYPGFRVQRHIEELESGTHLWICEVPPSMKVLRLLKRLKEDIPPCHAQQIATDPPALPRYLIDCPEQPTES
;
A
#
# COMPACT_ATOMS: atom_id res chain seq x y z
N MET A 1 12.06 5.25 -14.12
CA MET A 1 11.51 4.61 -12.91
C MET A 1 11.03 5.70 -11.98
N GLN A 2 9.97 5.45 -11.22
CA GLN A 2 9.49 6.36 -10.18
C GLN A 2 9.44 5.62 -8.85
N VAL A 3 9.67 6.33 -7.75
CA VAL A 3 9.54 5.79 -6.39
C VAL A 3 8.16 6.15 -5.87
N VAL A 4 7.48 5.17 -5.28
CA VAL A 4 6.17 5.34 -4.65
C VAL A 4 6.16 4.73 -3.26
N GLU A 5 5.29 5.24 -2.40
CA GLU A 5 5.04 4.70 -1.07
C GLU A 5 3.70 3.96 -1.05
N ILE A 6 3.69 2.73 -0.52
CA ILE A 6 2.47 2.00 -0.19
C ILE A 6 2.41 1.90 1.34
N ARG A 7 1.36 2.42 1.94
CA ARG A 7 1.19 2.53 3.39
C ARG A 7 -0.03 1.74 3.83
N ILE A 8 0.04 1.12 5.00
CA ILE A 8 -1.13 0.61 5.74
C ILE A 8 -1.27 1.37 7.04
N SER A 9 -2.48 1.85 7.31
CA SER A 9 -2.77 2.52 8.56
C SER A 9 -2.55 1.59 9.76
N TYR A 10 -2.20 2.17 10.90
CA TYR A 10 -2.13 1.44 12.15
C TYR A 10 -3.44 0.72 12.50
N ARG A 11 -4.60 1.39 12.33
CA ARG A 11 -5.89 0.79 12.68
C ARG A 11 -6.18 -0.48 11.87
N TYR A 12 -5.81 -0.49 10.59
CA TYR A 12 -6.02 -1.65 9.72
C TYR A 12 -5.03 -2.77 10.05
N ALA A 13 -3.75 -2.44 10.25
CA ALA A 13 -2.72 -3.40 10.65
C ALA A 13 -3.00 -4.00 12.04
N ALA A 14 -3.49 -3.21 13.00
CA ALA A 14 -3.86 -3.68 14.33
C ALA A 14 -5.10 -4.59 14.31
N ALA A 15 -6.10 -4.27 13.50
CA ALA A 15 -7.28 -5.11 13.32
C ALA A 15 -6.98 -6.42 12.58
N HIS A 16 -6.00 -6.39 11.66
CA HIS A 16 -5.64 -7.52 10.82
C HIS A 16 -4.11 -7.69 10.71
N PRO A 17 -3.41 -8.12 11.78
CA PRO A 17 -1.93 -8.15 11.81
C PRO A 17 -1.29 -8.98 10.69
N TRP A 18 -1.97 -10.05 10.27
CA TRP A 18 -1.50 -10.93 9.19
C TRP A 18 -1.40 -10.24 7.83
N VAL A 19 -2.12 -9.12 7.64
CA VAL A 19 -2.16 -8.40 6.36
C VAL A 19 -0.81 -7.77 6.01
N VAL A 20 0.00 -7.41 7.01
CA VAL A 20 1.36 -6.90 6.78
C VAL A 20 2.19 -7.92 6.00
N GLN A 21 2.13 -9.18 6.41
CA GLN A 21 2.84 -10.27 5.74
C GLN A 21 2.24 -10.60 4.37
N ALA A 22 0.91 -10.62 4.26
CA ALA A 22 0.22 -10.86 2.99
C ALA A 22 0.57 -9.81 1.93
N ILE A 23 0.58 -8.53 2.29
CA ILE A 23 0.97 -7.44 1.41
C ILE A 23 2.44 -7.59 1.00
N GLY A 24 3.34 -7.84 1.94
CA GLY A 24 4.75 -8.09 1.63
C GLY A 24 4.92 -9.21 0.60
N GLY A 25 4.26 -10.35 0.83
CA GLY A 25 4.28 -11.50 -0.09
C GLY A 25 3.69 -11.18 -1.46
N PHE A 26 2.54 -10.50 -1.50
CA PHE A 26 1.89 -10.08 -2.75
C PHE A 26 2.78 -9.15 -3.58
N LEU A 27 3.40 -8.13 -2.96
CA LEU A 27 4.30 -7.21 -3.66
C LEU A 27 5.55 -7.93 -4.20
N SER A 28 6.11 -8.87 -3.45
CA SER A 28 7.22 -9.72 -3.91
C SER A 28 6.82 -10.66 -5.05
N ALA A 29 5.61 -11.24 -5.02
CA ALA A 29 5.10 -12.07 -6.12
C ALA A 29 4.82 -11.24 -7.37
N TYR A 30 4.25 -10.04 -7.20
CA TYR A 30 3.96 -9.13 -8.30
C TYR A 30 5.22 -8.68 -9.06
N PHE A 31 6.36 -8.57 -8.37
CA PHE A 31 7.65 -8.37 -9.02
C PHE A 31 7.96 -9.45 -10.06
N MET A 32 7.66 -10.72 -9.77
CA MET A 32 7.91 -11.82 -10.71
C MET A 32 7.08 -11.68 -11.99
N GLU A 33 5.89 -11.07 -11.90
CA GLU A 33 5.02 -10.80 -13.06
C GLU A 33 5.44 -9.53 -13.83
N TYR A 34 6.09 -8.56 -13.17
CA TYR A 34 6.41 -7.25 -13.73
C TYR A 34 7.87 -6.84 -13.48
N PRO A 35 8.78 -7.03 -14.46
CA PRO A 35 10.23 -6.80 -14.32
C PRO A 35 10.66 -5.37 -13.93
N GLY A 36 9.74 -4.40 -13.95
CA GLY A 36 10.01 -3.02 -13.55
C GLY A 36 9.49 -2.63 -12.16
N PHE A 37 8.79 -3.54 -11.48
CA PHE A 37 8.35 -3.33 -10.10
C PHE A 37 9.46 -3.78 -9.14
N ARG A 38 9.73 -3.08 -8.05
CA ARG A 38 10.66 -3.57 -7.02
C ARG A 38 10.32 -2.99 -5.67
N VAL A 39 10.23 -3.83 -4.65
CA VAL A 39 10.22 -3.35 -3.27
C VAL A 39 11.66 -3.00 -2.88
N GLN A 40 11.95 -1.73 -2.61
CA GLN A 40 13.25 -1.30 -2.11
C GLN A 40 13.39 -1.60 -0.62
N ARG A 41 12.36 -1.28 0.16
CA ARG A 41 12.39 -1.38 1.63
C ARG A 41 10.99 -1.50 2.21
N HIS A 42 10.89 -2.21 3.33
CA HIS A 42 9.76 -2.18 4.26
C HIS A 42 10.20 -1.49 5.56
N ILE A 43 9.37 -0.59 6.06
CA ILE A 43 9.59 0.21 7.28
C ILE A 43 8.35 0.10 8.15
N GLU A 44 8.55 -0.05 9.45
CA GLU A 44 7.53 0.17 10.47
C GLU A 44 7.82 1.52 11.14
N GLU A 45 6.91 2.48 10.97
CA GLU A 45 7.01 3.79 11.64
C GLU A 45 6.54 3.66 13.08
N LEU A 46 7.49 3.61 14.01
CA LEU A 46 7.22 3.38 15.44
C LEU A 46 6.27 4.41 16.06
N GLU A 47 6.32 5.68 15.64
CA GLU A 47 5.48 6.75 16.19
C GLU A 47 4.01 6.62 15.79
N SER A 48 3.76 6.15 14.56
CA SER A 48 2.41 6.10 13.98
C SER A 48 1.83 4.68 13.94
N GLY A 49 2.65 3.65 14.13
CA GLY A 49 2.30 2.24 13.91
C GLY A 49 2.02 1.91 12.45
N THR A 50 2.40 2.79 11.51
CA THR A 50 2.18 2.62 10.07
C THR A 50 3.25 1.70 9.50
N HIS A 51 2.86 0.73 8.66
CA HIS A 51 3.83 0.06 7.80
C HIS A 51 3.88 0.71 6.42
N LEU A 52 5.10 0.83 5.91
CA LEU A 52 5.43 1.49 4.65
C LEU A 52 6.31 0.59 3.79
N TRP A 53 5.91 0.40 2.54
CA TRP A 53 6.75 -0.16 1.49
C TRP A 53 7.15 0.93 0.52
N ILE A 54 8.46 1.11 0.34
CA ILE A 54 9.04 1.96 -0.70
C ILE A 54 9.24 1.08 -1.94
N CYS A 55 8.59 1.44 -3.03
CA CYS A 55 8.61 0.66 -4.26
C CYS A 55 9.15 1.50 -5.43
N GLU A 56 9.99 0.90 -6.27
CA GLU A 56 10.28 1.41 -7.61
C GLU A 56 9.28 0.80 -8.59
N VAL A 57 8.68 1.65 -9.43
CA VAL A 57 7.71 1.22 -10.43
C VAL A 57 7.94 1.92 -11.78
N PRO A 58 7.49 1.35 -12.91
CA PRO A 58 7.43 2.06 -14.17
C PRO A 58 6.49 3.28 -14.06
N PRO A 59 6.79 4.43 -14.71
CA PRO A 59 5.91 5.60 -14.68
C PRO A 59 4.48 5.33 -15.20
N SER A 60 4.33 4.36 -16.11
CA SER A 60 3.04 3.95 -16.67
C SER A 60 2.23 3.02 -15.77
N MET A 61 2.79 2.56 -14.65
CA MET A 61 2.15 1.59 -13.78
C MET A 61 0.99 2.20 -13.01
N LYS A 62 -0.17 1.53 -13.06
CA LYS A 62 -1.38 1.95 -12.34
C LYS A 62 -1.39 1.34 -10.94
N VAL A 63 -0.61 1.90 -10.01
CA VAL A 63 -0.46 1.37 -8.64
C VAL A 63 -1.80 1.23 -7.91
N LEU A 64 -2.73 2.18 -8.05
CA LEU A 64 -4.06 2.05 -7.43
C LEU A 64 -4.85 0.84 -7.97
N ARG A 65 -4.66 0.46 -9.24
CA ARG A 65 -5.29 -0.74 -9.81
C ARG A 65 -4.66 -2.01 -9.23
N LEU A 66 -3.36 -2.01 -9.02
CA LEU A 66 -2.67 -3.09 -8.30
C LEU A 66 -3.26 -3.29 -6.90
N LEU A 67 -3.39 -2.21 -6.14
CA LEU A 67 -3.95 -2.27 -4.78
C LEU A 67 -5.42 -2.73 -4.76
N LYS A 68 -6.18 -2.47 -5.83
CA LYS A 68 -7.53 -3.02 -5.97
C LYS A 68 -7.55 -4.53 -6.17
N ARG A 69 -6.55 -5.13 -6.84
CA ARG A 69 -6.43 -6.60 -6.98
C ARG A 69 -6.15 -7.25 -5.64
N LEU A 70 -5.27 -6.63 -4.84
CA LEU A 70 -4.93 -7.10 -3.49
C LEU A 70 -6.17 -7.23 -2.59
N LYS A 71 -7.24 -6.43 -2.81
CA LYS A 71 -8.48 -6.50 -2.02
C LYS A 71 -9.16 -7.88 -2.06
N GLU A 72 -8.91 -8.68 -3.09
CA GLU A 72 -9.45 -10.03 -3.18
C GLU A 72 -8.74 -11.01 -2.24
N ASP A 73 -7.52 -10.68 -1.80
CA ASP A 73 -6.65 -11.53 -0.98
C ASP A 73 -6.55 -11.09 0.50
N ILE A 74 -7.08 -9.91 0.85
CA ILE A 74 -6.99 -9.31 2.20
C ILE A 74 -8.38 -8.87 2.71
N PRO A 75 -8.56 -8.62 4.03
CA PRO A 75 -9.82 -8.14 4.58
C PRO A 75 -10.29 -6.84 3.90
N PRO A 76 -11.60 -6.54 3.91
CA PRO A 76 -12.13 -5.33 3.29
C PRO A 76 -11.32 -4.09 3.66
N CYS A 77 -10.96 -3.30 2.65
CA CYS A 77 -10.15 -2.10 2.84
C CYS A 77 -10.52 -1.00 1.84
N HIS A 78 -10.21 0.24 2.21
CA HIS A 78 -10.20 1.38 1.31
C HIS A 78 -8.76 1.65 0.87
N ALA A 79 -8.55 1.83 -0.43
CA ALA A 79 -7.24 2.14 -1.00
C ALA A 79 -7.36 3.45 -1.77
N GLN A 80 -6.53 4.43 -1.43
CA GLN A 80 -6.53 5.76 -2.01
C GLN A 80 -5.12 6.27 -2.26
N GLN A 81 -5.00 7.22 -3.19
CA GLN A 81 -3.79 8.01 -3.34
C GLN A 81 -3.93 9.25 -2.46
N ILE A 82 -2.97 9.47 -1.56
CA ILE A 82 -2.94 10.66 -0.72
C ILE A 82 -2.25 11.77 -1.51
N ALA A 83 -2.87 12.95 -1.53
CA ALA A 83 -2.28 14.14 -2.14
C ALA A 83 -0.99 14.50 -1.40
N THR A 84 0.08 14.70 -2.16
CA THR A 84 1.36 15.14 -1.63
C THR A 84 1.82 16.34 -2.45
N ASP A 85 2.12 17.45 -1.79
CA ASP A 85 2.64 18.65 -2.46
C ASP A 85 3.99 18.32 -3.12
N PRO A 86 4.19 18.63 -4.41
CA PRO A 86 5.48 18.45 -5.06
C PRO A 86 6.60 19.15 -4.26
N PRO A 87 7.78 18.53 -4.09
CA PRO A 87 8.33 17.38 -4.83
C PRO A 87 8.05 16.00 -4.21
N ALA A 88 7.04 15.86 -3.35
CA ALA A 88 6.82 14.61 -2.63
C ALA A 88 6.39 13.43 -3.53
N LEU A 89 6.87 12.24 -3.15
CA LEU A 89 6.62 10.97 -3.83
C LEU A 89 5.13 10.61 -3.81
N PRO A 90 4.56 9.96 -4.85
CA PRO A 90 3.20 9.45 -4.78
C PRO A 90 3.04 8.48 -3.61
N ARG A 91 2.02 8.73 -2.77
CA ARG A 91 1.70 7.90 -1.61
C ARG A 91 0.34 7.26 -1.77
N TYR A 92 0.28 5.96 -1.50
CA TYR A 92 -0.95 5.19 -1.48
C TYR A 92 -1.21 4.69 -0.07
N LEU A 93 -2.42 4.86 0.43
CA LEU A 93 -2.85 4.39 1.74
C LEU A 93 -3.91 3.31 1.58
N ILE A 94 -3.67 2.17 2.23
CA ILE A 94 -4.63 1.12 2.49
C ILE A 94 -5.10 1.28 3.93
N ASP A 95 -6.41 1.35 4.12
CA ASP A 95 -7.02 1.61 5.42
C ASP A 95 -8.31 0.80 5.60
N CYS A 96 -8.83 0.76 6.82
CA CYS A 96 -10.17 0.25 7.08
C CYS A 96 -11.19 0.95 6.16
N PRO A 97 -12.23 0.23 5.70
CA PRO A 97 -13.33 0.87 4.98
C PRO A 97 -13.93 1.98 5.85
N GLU A 98 -14.33 3.08 5.21
CA GLU A 98 -15.14 4.09 5.91
C GLU A 98 -16.38 3.41 6.45
N GLN A 99 -16.64 3.54 7.75
CA GLN A 99 -17.92 3.14 8.30
C GLN A 99 -18.98 4.05 7.66
N PRO A 100 -20.12 3.53 7.21
CA PRO A 100 -21.22 4.38 6.80
C PRO A 100 -21.56 5.26 8.00
N THR A 101 -21.40 6.57 7.87
CA THR A 101 -21.92 7.51 8.85
C THR A 101 -23.44 7.38 8.78
N GLU A 102 -24.05 6.64 9.73
CA GLU A 102 -25.49 6.67 9.91
C GLU A 102 -25.89 8.14 10.10
N SER A 103 -26.64 8.66 9.13
CA SER A 103 -27.19 10.02 9.11
C SER A 103 -28.66 9.96 9.48
#